data_AF-A0A1V4WCI7-F1
#
_entry.id   AF-A0A1V4WCI7-F1
#
_cell.length_a   1.000
_cell.length_b   1.000
_cell.length_c   1.000
_cell.angle_alpha   90.00
_cell.angle_beta   90.00
_cell.angle_gamma   90.00
#
_symmetry.space_group_name_H-M   'P 1'
#
loop_
_entity.id
_entity.type
_entity.pdbx_description
1 polymer ?
#
loop_
_entity_poly.entity_id
_entity_poly.type
_entity_poly.pdbx_seq_one_letter_code
_entity_poly.pdbx_strand_id
1 'polypeptide(L)' 'MASLTKPEVYNPHILPKVEKAACDPRAKTIIVHDDVRHEAYEKYEKLAKENGLQFTVRYNPDYKGDIGLVVVSDQAVE' A
#
# COMPACT_ATOMS: atom_id res chain seq x y z
N MET A 1 9.63 5.91 1.00
CA MET A 1 8.45 5.51 0.21
C MET A 1 8.64 4.08 -0.29
N ALA A 2 7.64 3.21 -0.16
CA ALA A 2 7.65 1.87 -0.73
C ALA A 2 6.43 1.68 -1.64
N SER A 3 6.61 1.13 -2.83
CA SER A 3 5.52 0.87 -3.78
C SER A 3 5.55 -0.58 -4.23
N LEU A 4 4.37 -1.16 -4.38
CA LEU A 4 4.14 -2.49 -4.93
C LEU A 4 3.34 -2.39 -6.21
N THR A 5 3.67 -3.27 -7.14
CA THR A 5 2.87 -3.42 -8.33
C THR A 5 1.58 -4.21 -8.09
N LYS A 6 0.60 -4.09 -8.97
CA LYS A 6 -0.67 -4.84 -8.95
C LYS A 6 -0.41 -6.34 -8.77
N PRO A 7 0.42 -7.03 -9.58
CA PRO A 7 0.70 -8.45 -9.38
C PRO A 7 1.40 -8.74 -8.03
N GLU A 8 2.26 -7.84 -7.54
CA GLU A 8 2.86 -7.99 -6.21
C GLU A 8 1.82 -7.94 -5.09
N VAL A 9 0.80 -7.07 -5.17
CA VAL A 9 -0.26 -6.96 -4.17
C VAL A 9 -1.07 -8.26 -4.02
N TYR A 10 -1.25 -8.99 -5.12
CA TYR A 10 -1.86 -10.32 -5.10
C TYR A 10 -0.93 -11.41 -4.55
N ASN A 11 0.38 -11.17 -4.50
CA ASN A 11 1.34 -12.14 -4.01
C ASN A 11 1.35 -12.17 -2.47
N PRO A 12 0.95 -13.27 -1.82
CA PRO A 12 0.96 -13.37 -0.35
C PRO A 12 2.37 -13.23 0.25
N HIS A 13 3.43 -13.57 -0.49
CA HIS A 13 4.81 -13.47 0.00
C HIS A 13 5.28 -12.01 0.15
N ILE A 14 4.56 -11.03 -0.41
CA ILE A 14 4.93 -9.60 -0.29
C ILE A 14 4.45 -8.98 1.02
N LEU A 15 3.49 -9.61 1.71
CA LEU A 15 2.92 -9.08 2.96
C LEU A 15 4.00 -8.66 3.98
N PRO A 16 5.01 -9.48 4.31
CA PRO A 16 6.06 -9.09 5.26
C PRO A 16 6.89 -7.88 4.82
N LYS A 17 6.99 -7.60 3.51
CA LYS A 17 7.66 -6.39 3.00
C LYS A 17 6.83 -5.14 3.31
N VAL A 18 5.50 -5.25 3.17
CA VAL A 18 4.58 -4.15 3.51
C VAL A 18 4.49 -3.97 5.01
N GLU A 19 4.48 -5.04 5.80
CA GLU A 19 4.52 -4.98 7.26
C GLU A 19 5.77 -4.24 7.74
N LYS A 20 6.95 -4.57 7.19
CA LYS A 20 8.18 -3.82 7.51
C LYS A 20 8.07 -2.34 7.15
N ALA A 21 7.49 -2.02 6.00
CA ALA A 21 7.30 -0.64 5.57
C ALA A 21 6.25 0.10 6.42
N ALA A 22 5.21 -0.59 6.89
CA ALA A 22 4.14 -0.04 7.72
C ALA A 22 4.55 0.12 9.18
N CYS A 23 5.45 -0.74 9.68
CA CYS A 23 6.05 -0.64 11.01
C CYS A 23 7.13 0.44 11.09
N ASP A 24 7.58 0.95 9.93
CA ASP A 24 8.51 2.08 9.90
C ASP A 24 7.82 3.32 10.50
N PRO A 25 8.42 4.00 11.51
CA PRO A 25 7.82 5.14 12.18
C PRO A 25 7.58 6.34 11.25
N ARG A 26 8.18 6.33 10.05
CA ARG A 26 7.96 7.36 9.04
C ARG A 26 6.73 7.07 8.19
N ALA A 27 6.19 5.84 8.20
CA ALA A 27 4.97 5.51 7.48
C ALA A 27 3.79 6.29 8.04
N LYS A 28 3.00 6.90 7.16
CA LYS A 28 1.79 7.65 7.55
C LYS A 28 0.55 7.16 6.83
N THR A 29 0.69 6.73 5.58
CA THR A 29 -0.47 6.41 4.74
C THR A 29 -0.19 5.22 3.84
N ILE A 30 -1.16 4.32 3.71
CA ILE A 30 -1.22 3.27 2.69
C ILE A 30 -2.27 3.68 1.66
N ILE A 31 -1.84 3.82 0.42
CA ILE A 31 -2.69 4.14 -0.73
C ILE A 31 -2.80 2.90 -1.60
N VAL A 32 -4.02 2.48 -1.91
CA VAL A 32 -4.30 1.34 -2.79
C VAL A 32 -5.02 1.83 -4.04
N HIS A 33 -4.65 1.27 -5.18
CA HIS A 33 -5.35 1.53 -6.42
C HIS A 33 -6.69 0.77 -6.44
N ASP A 34 -7.78 1.44 -6.81
CA ASP A 34 -9.14 0.85 -6.83
C ASP A 34 -9.27 -0.38 -7.77
N ASP A 35 -8.41 -0.46 -8.79
CA ASP A 35 -8.28 -1.62 -9.69
C ASP A 35 -7.81 -2.91 -8.97
N VAL A 36 -7.27 -2.80 -7.75
CA VAL A 36 -6.96 -3.95 -6.89
C VAL A 36 -8.25 -4.43 -6.23
N ARG A 37 -8.56 -5.72 -6.32
CA ARG A 37 -9.74 -6.30 -5.65
C ARG A 37 -9.67 -6.12 -4.13
N HIS A 38 -10.82 -5.86 -3.52
CA HIS A 38 -10.97 -5.71 -2.06
C HIS A 38 -10.34 -6.86 -1.28
N GLU A 39 -10.55 -8.11 -1.71
CA GLU A 39 -9.96 -9.31 -1.10
C GLU A 39 -8.42 -9.26 -1.05
N ALA A 40 -7.79 -8.63 -2.04
CA ALA A 40 -6.34 -8.52 -2.10
C ALA A 40 -5.80 -7.40 -1.18
N TYR A 41 -6.57 -6.34 -0.97
CA TYR A 41 -6.12 -5.20 -0.15
C TYR A 41 -6.64 -5.16 1.29
N GLU A 42 -7.66 -5.95 1.65
CA GLU A 42 -8.20 -5.95 3.02
C GLU A 42 -7.14 -6.22 4.08
N LYS A 43 -6.14 -7.06 3.74
CA LYS A 43 -5.02 -7.40 4.63
C LYS A 43 -4.14 -6.18 4.92
N TYR A 44 -3.96 -5.30 3.93
CA TYR A 44 -3.23 -4.05 4.10
C TYR A 44 -4.08 -2.99 4.80
N GLU A 45 -5.39 -3.00 4.61
CA GLU A 45 -6.29 -2.14 5.38
C GLU A 45 -6.24 -2.47 6.87
N LYS A 46 -6.32 -3.76 7.22
CA LYS A 46 -6.18 -4.23 8.61
C LYS A 46 -4.83 -3.83 9.19
N LEU A 47 -3.75 -4.10 8.45
CA LEU A 47 -2.40 -3.71 8.83
C LEU A 47 -2.27 -2.20 9.07
N ALA A 48 -2.87 -1.37 8.21
CA ALA A 48 -2.88 0.08 8.39
C ALA A 48 -3.59 0.46 9.69
N LYS A 49 -4.77 -0.10 9.94
CA LYS A 49 -5.54 0.14 11.17
C LYS A 49 -4.78 -0.27 12.43
N GLU A 50 -4.11 -1.42 12.40
CA GLU A 50 -3.33 -1.93 13.54
C GLU A 50 -2.12 -1.05 13.86
N ASN A 51 -1.50 -0.44 12.85
CA ASN A 51 -0.36 0.47 13.02
C ASN A 51 -0.76 1.94 13.14
N GLY A 52 -2.06 2.27 13.17
CA GLY A 52 -2.55 3.65 13.23
C GLY A 52 -2.27 4.48 11.96
N LEU A 53 -2.03 3.80 10.82
CA LEU A 53 -1.79 4.43 9.52
C LEU A 53 -3.11 4.80 8.85
N GLN A 54 -3.08 5.87 8.06
CA GLN A 54 -4.20 6.24 7.22
C GLN A 54 -4.30 5.29 6.02
N PHE A 55 -5.47 4.74 5.76
CA PHE A 55 -5.72 3.91 4.57
C PHE A 55 -6.57 4.69 3.56
N THR A 56 -6.21 4.65 2.28
CA THR A 56 -6.94 5.35 1.23
C THR A 56 -6.98 4.53 -0.05
N VAL A 57 -8.17 4.33 -0.61
CA VAL A 57 -8.34 3.76 -1.95
C VAL A 57 -8.47 4.91 -2.94
N ARG A 58 -7.63 4.92 -3.97
CA ARG A 58 -7.60 5.93 -5.04
C ARG A 58 -7.90 5.24 -6.36
N TYR A 59 -8.94 5.73 -7.04
CA TYR A 59 -9.20 5.42 -8.44
C TYR A 59 -8.58 6.52 -9.30
N ASN A 60 -7.63 6.17 -10.17
CA ASN A 60 -7.09 7.10 -11.16
C ASN A 60 -7.14 6.45 -12.55
N PRO A 61 -8.13 6.80 -13.40
CA PRO A 61 -8.30 6.18 -14.72
C PRO A 61 -7.16 6.52 -15.70
N ASP A 62 -6.49 7.66 -15.51
CA ASP A 62 -5.32 8.06 -16.29
C ASP A 62 -4.01 7.36 -15.88
N TYR A 63 -4.00 6.66 -14.74
CA TYR A 63 -2.80 6.01 -14.25
C TYR A 63 -2.62 4.64 -14.91
N LYS A 64 -1.87 4.62 -16.02
CA LYS A 64 -1.44 3.38 -16.71
C LYS A 64 -0.26 2.67 -16.05
N GLY A 65 0.10 3.06 -14.82
CA GLY A 65 1.19 2.45 -14.09
C GLY A 65 0.79 1.10 -13.49
N ASP A 66 1.76 0.20 -13.38
CA ASP A 66 1.54 -1.11 -12.78
C ASP A 66 1.45 -1.04 -11.24
N ILE A 67 1.46 0.15 -10.63
CA ILE A 67 1.44 0.30 -9.16
C ILE A 67 0.04 -0.01 -8.62
N GLY A 68 -0.04 -0.98 -7.71
CA GLY A 68 -1.28 -1.40 -7.05
C GLY A 68 -1.39 -0.90 -5.61
N LEU A 69 -0.27 -0.73 -4.91
CA LEU A 69 -0.23 -0.26 -3.53
C LEU A 69 1.00 0.61 -3.30
N VAL A 70 0.84 1.67 -2.52
CA VAL A 70 1.90 2.59 -2.12
C VAL A 70 1.84 2.81 -0.63
N VAL A 71 2.96 2.59 0.05
CA VAL A 71 3.19 3.04 1.43
C VAL A 71 3.92 4.38 1.36
N VAL A 72 3.21 5.43 1.75
CA VAL A 72 3.72 6.78 1.86
C VAL A 72 4.32 6.94 3.24
N SER A 73 5.61 7.28 3.23
CA SER A 73 6.34 7.71 4.42
C SER A 73 6.57 9.20 4.34
N ASP A 74 6.51 9.90 5.47
CA ASP A 74 6.66 11.35 5.59
C ASP A 74 8.00 11.88 5.06
N GLN A 75 9.01 11.01 4.97
CA GLN A 75 10.18 11.30 4.17
C GLN A 75 9.92 10.94 2.70
N ALA A 76 9.51 11.97 1.96
CA ALA A 76 9.83 12.08 0.55
C ALA A 76 11.34 11.87 0.41
N VAL A 77 11.74 10.82 -0.30
CA VAL A 77 13.14 10.63 -0.71
C VAL A 77 13.26 11.26 -2.09
N GLU A 78 14.17 12.24 -2.17
CA GLU A 78 14.76 12.79 -3.40
C GLU A 78 15.27 11.68 -4.34
#